data_AF-A0A1F4KBK8-F1
#
_entry.id   AF-A0A1F4KBK8-F1
#
_cell.length_a   1.000
_cell.length_b   1.000
_cell.length_c   1.000
_cell.angle_alpha   90.00
_cell.angle_beta   90.00
_cell.angle_gamma   90.00
#
_symmetry.space_group_name_H-M   'P 1'
#
loop_
_entity.id
_entity.type
_entity.pdbx_description
1 polymer ?
#
loop_
_entity_poly.entity_id
_entity_poly.type
_entity_poly.pdbx_seq_one_letter_code
_entity_poly.pdbx_strand_id
1 'polypeptide(L)'
;MVLRIFLRVIAQSLQTHSPGIAQVDKATLRIGAVAFIHRFGSNLNEHVHFHVCVVDGVFEEVVGDEGAAAECVLAAPGVNFHPVSDIDEATLRRRILRAFVGRGLLESSEASRDAVLQIQRVLGRCQSLH
;
A
#
# COMPACT_ATOMS: atom_id res chain seq x y z
N MET A 1 -15.31 -4.36 2.22
CA MET A 1 -14.65 -5.69 2.18
C MET A 1 -13.56 -5.77 1.11
N VAL A 2 -13.85 -5.47 -0.16
CA VAL A 2 -12.89 -5.49 -1.29
C VAL A 2 -11.65 -4.60 -1.06
N LEU A 3 -11.84 -3.30 -0.82
CA LEU A 3 -10.73 -2.34 -0.60
C LEU A 3 -9.79 -2.77 0.53
N ARG A 4 -10.34 -3.31 1.63
CA ARG A 4 -9.55 -3.81 2.78
C ARG A 4 -8.67 -5.00 2.38
N ILE A 5 -9.16 -5.91 1.55
CA ILE A 5 -8.37 -7.05 1.07
C ILE A 5 -7.27 -6.58 0.13
N PHE A 6 -7.61 -5.66 -0.78
CA PHE A 6 -6.65 -5.02 -1.68
C PHE A 6 -5.50 -4.37 -0.90
N LEU A 7 -5.80 -3.43 0.00
CA LEU A 7 -4.79 -2.73 0.80
C LEU A 7 -3.96 -3.68 1.66
N ARG A 8 -4.54 -4.77 2.16
CA ARG A 8 -3.81 -5.79 2.91
C ARG A 8 -2.76 -6.49 2.05
N VAL A 9 -3.10 -6.87 0.82
CA VAL A 9 -2.14 -7.53 -0.08
C VAL A 9 -1.05 -6.56 -0.52
N ILE A 10 -1.39 -5.29 -0.76
CA ILE A 10 -0.41 -4.23 -1.05
C ILE A 10 0.56 -4.06 0.12
N ALA A 11 0.05 -3.87 1.34
CA ALA A 11 0.87 -3.70 2.54
C ALA A 11 1.82 -4.89 2.75
N GLN A 12 1.32 -6.12 2.65
CA GLN A 12 2.15 -7.32 2.75
C GLN A 12 3.22 -7.40 1.66
N SER A 13 2.93 -6.91 0.45
CA SER A 13 3.87 -6.90 -0.66
C SER A 13 4.96 -5.85 -0.46
N LEU A 14 4.59 -4.62 -0.08
CA LEU A 14 5.54 -3.55 0.25
C LEU A 14 6.46 -3.97 1.41
N GLN A 15 5.91 -4.55 2.47
CA GLN A 15 6.70 -5.08 3.60
C GLN A 15 7.63 -6.26 3.24
N THR A 16 7.39 -6.97 2.13
CA THR A 16 8.29 -8.06 1.73
C THR A 16 9.45 -7.54 0.86
N HIS A 17 9.25 -6.40 0.19
CA HIS A 17 10.18 -5.87 -0.81
C HIS A 17 10.84 -4.55 -0.38
N SER A 18 10.64 -4.12 0.88
CA SER A 18 11.39 -2.99 1.45
C SER A 18 12.65 -3.56 2.13
N PRO A 19 13.84 -3.02 1.84
CA PRO A 19 15.07 -3.44 2.50
C PRO A 19 15.10 -2.91 3.94
N GLY A 20 15.90 -3.53 4.82
CA GLY A 20 16.12 -3.03 6.18
C GLY A 20 15.00 -3.33 7.20
N ILE A 21 13.82 -3.79 6.78
CA ILE A 21 12.69 -4.05 7.69
C ILE A 21 12.62 -5.48 8.25
N ALA A 22 13.61 -6.34 7.97
CA ALA A 22 13.62 -7.73 8.45
C ALA A 22 13.67 -7.84 9.98
N GLN A 23 14.27 -6.85 10.64
CA GLN A 23 14.43 -6.78 12.10
C GLN A 23 13.43 -5.81 12.76
N VAL A 24 12.62 -5.11 11.97
CA VAL A 24 11.61 -4.16 12.45
C VAL A 24 10.35 -4.92 12.85
N ASP A 25 9.73 -4.52 13.97
CA ASP A 25 8.43 -5.07 14.34
C ASP A 25 7.37 -4.71 13.28
N LYS A 26 6.75 -5.72 12.69
CA LYS A 26 5.71 -5.52 11.67
C LYS A 26 4.50 -4.76 12.21
N ALA A 27 4.28 -4.74 13.52
CA ALA A 27 3.19 -3.97 14.12
C ALA A 27 3.41 -2.45 14.03
N THR A 28 4.66 -1.99 13.93
CA THR A 28 5.02 -0.57 13.78
C THR A 28 5.03 -0.12 12.32
N LEU A 29 4.96 -1.06 11.37
CA LEU A 29 4.96 -0.77 9.93
C LEU A 29 3.58 -0.40 9.41
N ARG A 30 3.48 0.77 8.76
CA ARG A 30 2.26 1.31 8.14
C ARG A 30 2.49 1.67 6.67
N ILE A 31 1.45 1.57 5.86
CA ILE A 31 1.45 2.11 4.49
C ILE A 31 0.72 3.44 4.45
N GLY A 32 1.18 4.35 3.58
CA GLY A 32 0.41 5.53 3.19
C GLY A 32 -0.43 5.21 1.95
N ALA A 33 -1.75 5.34 2.03
CA ALA A 33 -2.63 5.11 0.89
C ALA A 33 -3.85 6.05 0.91
N VAL A 34 -4.26 6.52 -0.27
CA VAL A 34 -5.49 7.29 -0.48
C VAL A 34 -6.36 6.55 -1.49
N ALA A 35 -7.64 6.40 -1.18
CA ALA A 35 -8.61 5.72 -2.05
C ALA A 35 -9.79 6.65 -2.38
N PHE A 36 -10.10 6.76 -3.66
CA PHE A 36 -11.25 7.51 -4.19
C PHE A 36 -12.25 6.54 -4.80
N ILE A 37 -13.54 6.82 -4.65
CA ILE A 37 -14.62 6.05 -5.25
C ILE A 37 -15.08 6.76 -6.52
N HIS A 38 -14.94 6.11 -7.66
CA HIS A 38 -15.54 6.55 -8.92
C HIS A 38 -16.77 5.73 -9.22
N ARG A 39 -17.87 6.39 -9.62
CA ARG A 39 -19.17 5.74 -9.89
C ARG A 39 -19.49 5.60 -11.38
N PHE A 40 -18.69 6.23 -12.23
CA PHE A 40 -18.87 6.23 -13.68
C PHE A 40 -17.63 5.67 -14.36
N GLY A 41 -17.83 4.78 -15.32
CA GLY A 41 -16.77 4.28 -16.19
C GLY A 41 -16.41 5.30 -17.27
N SER A 42 -15.44 4.95 -18.13
CA SER A 42 -14.98 5.82 -19.24
C SER A 42 -16.09 6.24 -20.21
N ASN A 43 -17.17 5.46 -20.31
CA ASN A 43 -18.34 5.72 -21.16
C ASN A 43 -19.51 6.38 -20.40
N LEU A 44 -19.26 6.92 -19.19
CA LEU A 44 -20.29 7.49 -18.30
C LEU A 44 -21.39 6.52 -17.86
N ASN A 45 -21.24 5.22 -18.13
CA ASN A 45 -22.11 4.18 -17.59
C ASN A 45 -21.83 3.96 -16.10
N GLU A 46 -22.84 3.53 -15.35
CA GLU A 46 -22.68 3.18 -13.93
C GLU A 46 -21.64 2.07 -13.78
N HIS A 47 -20.54 2.39 -13.13
CA HIS A 47 -19.43 1.48 -12.91
C HIS A 47 -18.64 1.91 -11.66
N VAL A 48 -19.02 1.36 -10.52
CA VAL A 48 -18.39 1.70 -9.23
C VAL A 48 -17.04 1.01 -9.09
N HIS A 49 -15.97 1.79 -9.02
CA HIS A 49 -14.60 1.31 -8.84
C HIS A 49 -13.78 2.23 -7.92
N PHE A 50 -12.64 1.72 -7.45
CA PHE A 50 -11.73 2.46 -6.57
C PHE A 50 -10.48 2.88 -7.34
N HIS A 51 -10.10 4.14 -7.24
CA HIS A 51 -8.74 4.59 -7.53
C HIS A 51 -7.95 4.63 -6.24
N VAL A 52 -6.84 3.91 -6.16
CA VAL A 52 -6.02 3.86 -4.95
C VAL A 52 -4.60 4.27 -5.29
N CYS A 53 -4.13 5.35 -4.65
CA CYS A 53 -2.74 5.78 -4.70
C CYS A 53 -2.05 5.29 -3.42
N VAL A 54 -0.94 4.57 -3.55
CA VAL A 54 -0.17 4.04 -2.42
C VAL A 54 1.26 4.55 -2.52
N VAL A 55 1.83 4.96 -1.40
CA VAL A 55 3.25 5.35 -1.30
C VAL A 55 4.13 4.13 -1.59
N ASP A 56 5.22 4.33 -2.32
CA ASP A 56 6.13 3.27 -2.77
C ASP A 56 7.11 2.82 -1.67
N GLY A 57 6.57 2.44 -0.51
CA GLY A 57 7.33 2.04 0.67
C GLY A 57 6.45 1.90 1.91
N VAL A 58 7.09 1.67 3.04
CA VAL A 58 6.43 1.57 4.36
C VAL A 58 7.04 2.54 5.35
N PHE A 59 6.22 3.02 6.27
CA PHE A 59 6.62 3.88 7.38
C PHE A 59 6.72 3.03 8.64
N GLU A 60 7.83 3.16 9.36
CA GLU A 60 8.04 2.60 10.68
C GLU A 60 7.85 3.70 11.72
N GLU A 61 7.00 3.44 12.71
CA GLU A 61 6.90 4.26 13.91
C GLU A 61 8.07 3.94 14.86
N VAL A 62 8.85 4.96 15.20
CA VAL A 62 10.03 4.88 16.07
C VAL A 62 9.72 5.57 17.39
N VAL A 63 9.83 4.84 18.49
CA VAL A 63 9.71 5.41 19.83
C VAL A 63 10.93 6.33 20.05
N GLY A 64 10.69 7.60 20.39
CA GLY A 64 11.76 8.52 20.75
C GLY A 64 12.50 8.02 21.99
N ASP A 65 13.83 8.09 21.97
CA ASP A 65 14.68 7.68 23.10
C ASP A 65 14.39 8.60 24.31
N GLU A 66 13.80 8.08 25.38
CA GLU A 66 13.59 8.81 26.64
C GLU A 66 14.89 8.88 27.48
N GLY A 67 16.00 9.25 26.84
CA GLY A 67 17.34 9.31 27.42
C GLY A 67 17.84 10.73 27.67
N ALA A 68 17.43 11.31 28.81
CA ALA A 68 18.07 12.43 29.52
C ALA A 68 18.16 13.82 28.83
N ALA A 69 17.12 14.64 28.98
CA ALA A 69 17.17 15.94 29.68
C ALA A 69 15.91 16.79 29.36
N ALA A 70 15.25 17.22 30.44
CA ALA A 70 14.32 18.35 30.57
C ALA A 70 13.97 19.16 29.30
N GLU A 71 12.79 18.91 28.74
CA GLU A 71 11.71 19.90 28.61
C GLU A 71 10.49 19.22 27.98
N CYS A 72 9.31 19.52 28.52
CA CYS A 72 8.04 18.91 28.15
C CYS A 72 7.58 19.42 26.78
N VAL A 73 8.19 18.92 25.71
CA VAL A 73 7.60 18.89 24.36
C VAL A 73 7.26 17.44 24.13
N LEU A 74 6.00 17.12 23.86
CA LEU A 74 5.58 15.79 23.42
C LEU A 74 6.55 15.35 22.31
N ALA A 75 7.50 14.47 22.61
CA ALA A 75 8.47 14.00 21.65
C ALA A 75 7.66 13.27 20.58
N ALA A 76 7.46 13.93 19.44
CA ALA A 76 6.70 13.33 18.36
C ALA A 76 7.40 12.01 18.00
N PRO A 77 6.70 10.87 17.99
CA PRO A 77 7.31 9.61 17.60
C PRO A 77 7.98 9.80 16.24
N GLY A 78 9.23 9.38 16.13
CA GLY A 78 9.99 9.46 14.90
C GLY A 78 9.34 8.57 13.83
N VAL A 79 9.50 8.92 12.56
CA VAL A 79 9.01 8.10 11.46
C VAL A 79 10.17 7.79 10.53
N ASN A 80 10.50 6.51 10.40
CA ASN A 80 11.47 6.02 9.42
C ASN A 80 10.75 5.57 8.16
N PHE A 81 11.21 6.01 6.99
CA PHE A 81 10.66 5.58 5.70
C PHE A 81 11.56 4.53 5.06
N HIS A 82 10.97 3.37 4.73
CA HIS A 82 11.62 2.27 4.05
C HIS A 82 11.09 2.20 2.61
N PRO A 83 11.85 2.69 1.60
CA PRO A 83 11.43 2.66 0.21
C PRO A 83 11.38 1.22 -0.28
N VAL A 84 10.47 0.92 -1.20
CA VAL A 84 10.49 -0.38 -1.85
C VAL A 84 11.65 -0.44 -2.86
N SER A 85 12.36 -1.57 -2.93
CA SER A 85 13.46 -1.71 -3.89
C SER A 85 12.92 -2.00 -5.29
N ASP A 86 12.12 -3.06 -5.43
CA ASP A 86 11.45 -3.42 -6.66
C ASP A 86 10.23 -4.29 -6.35
N ILE A 87 9.07 -3.93 -6.89
CA ILE A 87 7.88 -4.79 -6.92
C ILE A 87 7.55 -5.11 -8.37
N ASP A 88 7.48 -6.41 -8.66
CA ASP A 88 6.92 -6.90 -9.91
C ASP A 88 5.38 -6.77 -9.88
N GLU A 89 4.87 -5.92 -10.77
CA GLU A 89 3.45 -5.64 -10.93
C GLU A 89 2.67 -6.93 -11.26
N ALA A 90 3.22 -7.80 -12.11
CA ALA A 90 2.53 -9.02 -12.53
C ALA A 90 2.36 -9.99 -11.35
N THR A 91 3.37 -10.11 -10.49
CA THR A 91 3.29 -10.88 -9.25
C THR A 91 2.32 -10.25 -8.25
N LEU A 92 2.36 -8.93 -8.07
CA LEU A 92 1.44 -8.22 -7.19
C LEU A 92 -0.02 -8.41 -7.62
N ARG A 93 -0.30 -8.19 -8.91
CA ARG A 93 -1.61 -8.43 -9.52
C ARG A 93 -2.09 -9.85 -9.26
N ARG A 94 -1.25 -10.86 -9.54
CA ARG A 94 -1.60 -12.28 -9.27
C ARG A 94 -1.94 -12.54 -7.80
N ARG A 95 -1.19 -11.96 -6.85
CA ARG A 95 -1.49 -12.09 -5.41
C ARG A 95 -2.84 -11.49 -5.05
N ILE A 96 -3.18 -10.34 -5.61
CA ILE A 96 -4.47 -9.66 -5.37
C ILE A 96 -5.62 -10.51 -5.92
N LEU A 97 -5.51 -10.98 -7.16
CA LEU A 97 -6.53 -11.83 -7.78
C LEU A 97 -6.76 -13.11 -6.98
N ARG A 98 -5.67 -13.79 -6.60
CA ARG A 98 -5.75 -14.99 -5.74
C ARG A 98 -6.42 -14.70 -4.40
N ALA A 99 -6.18 -13.52 -3.81
CA ALA A 99 -6.79 -13.12 -2.55
C ALA A 99 -8.29 -12.79 -2.67
N PHE A 100 -8.76 -12.36 -3.84
CA PHE A 100 -10.18 -12.17 -4.14
C PHE A 100 -10.88 -13.49 -4.44
N VAL A 101 -10.29 -14.34 -5.27
CA VAL A 101 -10.82 -15.69 -5.55
C VAL A 101 -10.93 -16.51 -4.27
N GLY A 102 -9.87 -16.53 -3.45
CA GLY A 102 -9.87 -17.25 -2.16
C GLY A 102 -10.86 -16.72 -1.12
N ARG A 103 -11.54 -15.60 -1.41
CA ARG A 103 -12.60 -15.03 -0.57
C ARG A 103 -13.98 -15.02 -1.24
N GLY A 104 -14.12 -15.68 -2.39
CA GLY A 104 -15.37 -15.76 -3.15
C GLY A 104 -15.84 -14.42 -3.72
N LEU A 105 -14.91 -13.48 -3.96
CA LEU A 105 -15.22 -12.16 -4.55
C LEU A 105 -15.10 -12.14 -6.07
N LEU A 106 -14.44 -13.15 -6.64
CA LEU A 106 -14.27 -13.33 -8.09
C LEU A 106 -14.27 -14.83 -8.38
N GLU A 107 -14.87 -15.22 -9.49
CA GLU A 107 -14.69 -16.56 -10.03
C GLU A 107 -13.30 -16.71 -10.65
N SER A 108 -12.77 -17.94 -10.66
CA SER A 108 -11.42 -18.20 -11.19
C SER A 108 -11.30 -17.89 -12.69
N SER A 109 -12.40 -18.00 -13.44
CA SER A 109 -12.51 -17.62 -14.85
C SER A 109 -12.51 -16.09 -15.06
N GLU A 110 -13.10 -15.33 -14.15
CA GLU A 110 -13.18 -13.85 -14.20
C GLU A 110 -11.86 -13.19 -13.77
N ALA A 111 -11.09 -13.84 -12.89
CA ALA A 111 -9.75 -13.38 -12.52
C ALA A 111 -8.80 -13.26 -13.73
N SER A 112 -9.00 -14.08 -14.76
CA SER A 112 -8.24 -14.03 -16.02
C SER A 112 -8.75 -12.96 -17.00
N ARG A 113 -10.02 -12.53 -16.90
CA ARG A 113 -10.68 -11.73 -17.94
C ARG A 113 -11.06 -10.31 -17.52
N ASP A 114 -11.39 -10.04 -16.26
CA ASP A 114 -12.09 -8.78 -15.90
C ASP A 114 -11.62 -8.06 -14.64
N ALA A 115 -10.53 -8.48 -14.02
CA ALA A 115 -9.93 -7.62 -13.01
C ALA A 115 -9.20 -6.47 -13.69
N VAL A 116 -9.94 -5.38 -13.96
CA VAL A 116 -9.41 -4.05 -14.28
C VAL A 116 -8.79 -3.47 -13.00
N LEU A 117 -7.86 -4.21 -12.41
CA LEU A 117 -6.91 -3.66 -11.48
C LEU A 117 -5.89 -2.88 -12.32
N GLN A 118 -6.25 -1.64 -12.64
CA GLN A 118 -5.32 -0.67 -13.19
C GLN A 118 -4.46 -0.17 -12.02
N ILE A 119 -3.31 -0.81 -11.81
CA ILE A 119 -2.28 -0.28 -10.91
C ILE A 119 -1.60 0.84 -11.68
N GLN A 120 -2.14 2.05 -11.59
CA GLN A 120 -1.41 3.22 -12.05
C GLN A 120 -0.28 3.48 -11.04
N ARG A 121 0.96 3.14 -11.41
CA ARG A 121 2.15 3.62 -10.70
C ARG A 121 2.16 5.14 -10.79
N VAL A 122 1.79 5.81 -9.70
CA VAL A 122 2.20 7.20 -9.50
C VAL A 122 3.70 7.10 -9.18
N LEU A 123 4.56 7.30 -10.19
CA LEU A 123 6.00 7.45 -9.99
C LEU A 123 6.22 8.74 -9.19
N GLY A 124 6.07 8.66 -7.88
CA GLY A 124 6.52 9.68 -6.94
C GLY A 124 8.03 9.65 -6.86
N ARG A 125 8.73 10.02 -7.94
CA ARG A 125 10.08 10.54 -7.79
C ARG A 125 9.94 11.85 -7.05
N CYS A 126 10.08 11.84 -5.72
CA CYS A 126 10.50 13.02 -5.00
C CYS A 126 11.92 13.36 -5.45
N GLN A 127 12.06 13.99 -6.62
CA GLN A 127 13.24 14.79 -6.88
C GLN A 127 13.20 15.93 -5.90
N SER A 128 14.21 16.00 -5.04
CA SER A 128 14.49 17.19 -4.23
C SER A 128 14.41 18.41 -5.15
N LEU A 129 13.49 19.32 -4.86
CA LEU A 129 13.54 20.67 -5.40
C LEU A 129 14.75 21.34 -4.74
N HIS A 130 15.88 21.29 -5.42
CA HIS A 130 17.03 22.17 -5.18
C HIS A 130 17.05 23.26 -6.25
#